data_AF-A0A8T0S6B3-F1
#
_entry.id   AF-A0A8T0S6B3-F1
#
_cell.length_a   1.000
_cell.length_b   1.000
_cell.length_c   1.000
_cell.angle_alpha   90.00
_cell.angle_beta   90.00
_cell.angle_gamma   90.00
#
_symmetry.space_group_name_H-M   'P 1'
#
loop_
_entity.id
_entity.type
_entity.pdbx_description
1 polymer ?
#
loop_
_entity_poly.entity_id
_entity_poly.type
_entity_poly.pdbx_seq_one_letter_code
_entity_poly.pdbx_strand_id
1 'polypeptide(L)'
;MQKKGQGTPKQSYSIEDCRKALAEMVIIDEMPFRSIEGEEFRRYSKVLHPRFEPPSRITVARDCMQRYIEEKPKLKENLKNHRICLTTDTWTSKQNLNYMSLIAHWIDDHWKLQKRILNFCSVADHKGETLEKMG
;
A
#
# COMPACT_ATOMS: atom_id res chain seq x y z
N MET A 1 23.87 41.69 7.08
CA MET A 1 22.51 41.13 7.20
C MET A 1 22.61 39.70 7.74
N GLN A 2 22.27 39.47 9.00
CA GLN A 2 22.23 38.13 9.60
C GLN A 2 20.93 37.43 9.15
N LYS A 3 21.04 36.26 8.51
CA LYS A 3 19.88 35.40 8.24
C LYS A 3 19.42 34.79 9.56
N LYS A 4 18.24 35.19 10.04
CA LYS A 4 17.57 34.50 11.16
C LYS A 4 17.32 33.05 10.74
N GLY A 5 17.93 32.11 11.47
CA GLY A 5 17.66 30.68 11.30
C GLY A 5 16.19 30.42 11.60
N GLN A 6 15.45 29.94 10.60
CA GLN A 6 14.13 29.36 10.83
C GLN A 6 14.34 28.09 11.64
N GLY A 7 13.94 28.12 12.91
CA GLY A 7 13.95 26.92 13.75
C GLY A 7 13.04 25.87 13.12
N THR A 8 13.55 24.65 12.97
CA THR A 8 12.76 23.50 12.56
C THR A 8 11.54 23.36 13.48
N PRO A 9 10.33 23.13 12.95
CA PRO A 9 9.16 22.90 13.77
C PRO A 9 9.44 21.78 14.79
N LYS A 10 9.16 22.02 16.07
CA LYS A 10 9.16 20.95 17.07
C LYS A 10 8.02 20.01 16.74
N GLN A 11 8.29 18.93 16.02
CA GLN A 11 7.31 17.88 15.78
C GLN A 11 7.04 17.17 17.11
N SER A 12 5.79 17.21 17.56
CA SER A 12 5.35 16.48 18.75
C SER A 12 5.22 14.99 18.42
N TYR A 13 5.63 14.14 19.35
CA TYR A 13 5.44 12.69 19.23
C TYR A 13 3.95 12.35 19.09
N SER A 14 3.62 11.58 18.05
CA SER A 14 2.28 11.05 17.78
C SER A 14 2.40 9.56 17.45
N ILE A 15 1.75 8.72 18.26
CA ILE A 15 1.74 7.27 18.00
C ILE A 15 1.00 6.93 16.69
N GLU A 16 0.02 7.76 16.32
CA GLU A 16 -0.73 7.60 15.07
C GLU A 16 0.18 7.86 13.86
N ASP A 17 1.01 8.90 13.91
CA ASP A 17 1.96 9.21 12.84
C ASP A 17 3.03 8.13 12.72
N CYS A 18 3.53 7.62 13.85
CA CYS A 18 4.46 6.48 13.84
C CYS A 18 3.83 5.23 13.20
N ARG A 19 2.55 4.93 13.49
CA ARG A 19 1.85 3.79 12.89
C ARG A 19 1.61 3.98 11.40
N LYS A 20 1.25 5.19 10.96
CA LYS A 20 1.10 5.52 9.53
C LYS A 20 2.42 5.33 8.78
N ALA A 21 3.51 5.90 9.30
CA ALA A 21 4.84 5.76 8.72
C ALA A 21 5.30 4.28 8.68
N LEU A 22 5.01 3.51 9.73
CA LEU A 22 5.32 2.09 9.78
C LEU A 22 4.55 1.29 8.72
N ALA A 23 3.24 1.56 8.56
CA ALA A 23 2.43 0.91 7.52
C ALA A 23 2.92 1.28 6.12
N GLU A 24 3.30 2.54 5.89
CA GLU A 24 3.88 2.99 4.62
C GLU A 24 5.21 2.30 4.31
N MET A 25 6.10 2.19 5.29
CA MET A 25 7.36 1.44 5.16
C MET A 25 7.09 -0.02 4.77
N VAL A 26 6.14 -0.68 5.45
CA VAL A 26 5.77 -2.07 5.14
C VAL A 26 5.22 -2.22 3.72
N ILE A 27 4.41 -1.26 3.24
CA ILE A 27 3.83 -1.29 1.90
C ILE A 27 4.90 -1.01 0.82
N ILE A 28 5.72 0.03 1.01
CA ILE A 28 6.68 0.50 0.01
C ILE A 28 7.87 -0.45 -0.10
N ASP A 29 8.37 -0.94 1.04
CA ASP A 29 9.54 -1.81 1.10
C ASP A 29 9.16 -3.31 1.01
N GLU A 30 7.88 -3.60 0.75
CA GLU A 30 7.31 -4.95 0.61
C GLU A 30 7.69 -5.89 1.78
N MET A 31 7.73 -5.35 2.99
CA MET A 31 8.20 -6.08 4.16
C MET A 31 7.17 -7.13 4.61
N PRO A 32 7.62 -8.34 5.02
CA PRO A 32 6.75 -9.26 5.72
C PRO A 32 6.20 -8.63 7.01
N PHE A 33 4.90 -8.73 7.27
CA PHE A 33 4.30 -8.18 8.49
C PHE A 33 4.95 -8.71 9.78
N ARG A 34 5.46 -9.95 9.75
CA ARG A 34 6.16 -10.57 10.88
C ARG A 34 7.47 -9.85 11.22
N SER A 35 8.10 -9.17 10.27
CA SER A 35 9.36 -8.45 10.50
C SER A 35 9.24 -7.41 11.63
N ILE A 36 8.05 -6.82 11.81
CA ILE A 36 7.78 -5.82 12.85
C ILE A 36 7.76 -6.44 14.26
N GLU A 37 7.52 -7.75 14.36
CA GLU A 37 7.54 -8.49 15.63
C GLU A 37 8.94 -9.01 15.99
N GLY A 38 9.94 -8.83 15.12
CA GLY A 38 11.31 -9.24 15.37
C GLY A 38 11.94 -8.51 16.56
N GLU A 39 12.75 -9.22 17.35
CA GLU A 39 13.40 -8.69 18.55
C GLU A 39 14.27 -7.47 18.23
N GLU A 40 15.09 -7.56 17.17
CA GLU A 40 15.94 -6.45 16.75
C GLU A 40 15.15 -5.23 16.25
N PHE A 41 14.01 -5.44 15.59
CA PHE A 41 13.14 -4.33 15.18
C PHE A 41 12.55 -3.61 16.40
N ARG A 42 12.13 -4.36 17.41
CA ARG A 42 11.64 -3.80 18.68
C ARG A 42 12.73 -3.07 19.43
N ARG A 43 13.93 -3.65 19.52
CA ARG A 43 15.10 -3.02 20.14
C ARG A 43 15.45 -1.71 19.42
N TYR A 44 15.55 -1.74 18.10
CA TYR A 44 15.76 -0.55 17.26
C TYR A 44 14.71 0.53 17.52
N SER A 45 13.42 0.16 17.49
CA SER A 45 12.31 1.09 17.72
C SER A 45 12.36 1.76 19.10
N LYS A 46 12.75 1.02 20.14
CA LYS A 46 12.92 1.55 21.51
C LYS A 46 14.10 2.51 21.62
N VAL A 47 15.19 2.25 20.90
CA VAL A 47 16.34 3.16 20.84
C VAL A 47 15.97 4.46 20.13
N LEU A 48 15.19 4.38 19.04
CA LEU A 48 14.68 5.58 18.35
C LEU A 48 13.73 6.39 19.21
N HIS A 49 12.75 5.74 19.83
CA HIS A 49 11.78 6.41 20.69
C HIS A 49 11.26 5.47 21.80
N PRO A 50 11.66 5.67 23.06
CA PRO A 50 11.32 4.75 24.16
C PRO A 50 9.82 4.55 24.43
N ARG A 51 8.97 5.50 24.02
CA ARG A 51 7.51 5.40 24.19
C ARG A 51 6.80 4.74 23.00
N PHE A 52 7.52 4.41 21.93
CA PHE A 52 6.95 3.72 20.78
C PHE A 52 7.09 2.22 20.97
N GLU A 53 5.96 1.54 21.11
CA GLU A 53 5.90 0.08 21.13
C GLU A 53 5.37 -0.38 19.77
N PRO A 54 6.18 -1.10 18.96
CA PRO A 54 5.73 -1.59 17.67
C PRO A 54 4.46 -2.45 17.78
N PRO A 55 3.48 -2.24 16.90
CA PRO A 55 2.25 -3.02 16.88
C PRO A 55 2.49 -4.48 16.47
N SER A 56 1.51 -5.35 16.74
CA SER A 56 1.52 -6.74 16.25
C SER A 56 1.42 -6.80 14.72
N ARG A 57 1.85 -7.92 14.12
CA ARG A 57 1.72 -8.17 12.68
C ARG A 57 0.27 -8.04 12.18
N ILE A 58 -0.69 -8.41 13.04
CA ILE A 58 -2.13 -8.34 12.74
C ILE A 58 -2.57 -6.88 12.69
N THR A 59 -2.10 -6.07 13.64
CA THR A 59 -2.39 -4.64 13.68
C THR A 59 -1.76 -3.92 12.49
N VAL A 60 -0.50 -4.22 12.14
CA VAL A 60 0.15 -3.68 10.93
C VAL A 60 -0.64 -4.03 9.67
N ALA A 61 -1.10 -5.28 9.53
CA ALA A 61 -1.90 -5.69 8.38
C ALA A 61 -3.22 -4.91 8.30
N ARG A 62 -3.88 -4.65 9.45
CA ARG A 62 -5.07 -3.79 9.50
C ARG A 62 -4.76 -2.34 9.13
N ASP A 63 -3.63 -1.80 9.58
CA ASP A 63 -3.20 -0.43 9.24
C ASP A 63 -2.92 -0.30 7.73
N CYS A 64 -2.31 -1.32 7.11
CA CYS A 64 -2.12 -1.37 5.67
C CYS A 64 -3.48 -1.43 4.92
N MET A 65 -4.41 -2.25 5.40
CA MET A 65 -5.76 -2.33 4.83
C MET A 65 -6.53 -1.02 4.97
N GLN A 66 -6.35 -0.31 6.09
CA GLN A 66 -6.95 0.99 6.30
C GLN A 66 -6.45 2.02 5.27
N ARG A 67 -5.15 2.01 4.94
CA ARG A 67 -4.61 2.84 3.85
C ARG A 67 -5.24 2.47 2.51
N TYR A 68 -5.44 1.20 2.20
CA TYR A 68 -6.17 0.79 0.98
C TYR A 68 -7.60 1.36 0.95
N ILE A 69 -8.35 1.26 2.05
CA ILE A 69 -9.72 1.76 2.16
C ILE A 69 -9.77 3.28 1.91
N GLU A 70 -8.78 4.02 2.43
CA GLU A 70 -8.67 5.48 2.26
C GLU A 70 -8.26 5.90 0.85
N GLU A 71 -7.35 5.16 0.20
CA GLU A 71 -6.83 5.50 -1.13
C GLU A 71 -7.79 5.07 -2.26
N LYS A 72 -8.56 4.00 -2.07
CA LYS A 72 -9.54 3.50 -3.06
C LYS A 72 -10.51 4.56 -3.59
N PRO A 73 -11.23 5.35 -2.78
CA PRO A 73 -12.14 6.38 -3.29
C PRO A 73 -11.40 7.50 -4.02
N LYS A 74 -10.18 7.86 -3.58
CA LYS A 74 -9.35 8.88 -4.24
C LYS A 74 -8.93 8.43 -5.63
N LEU A 75 -8.51 7.16 -5.77
CA LEU A 75 -8.20 6.57 -7.07
C LEU A 75 -9.46 6.54 -7.95
N LYS A 76 -10.60 6.12 -7.42
CA LYS A 76 -11.86 6.10 -8.17
C LYS A 76 -12.24 7.48 -8.71
N GLU A 77 -12.07 8.52 -7.90
CA GLU A 77 -12.33 9.91 -8.32
C GLU A 77 -11.34 10.36 -9.40
N ASN A 78 -10.04 10.08 -9.21
CA ASN A 78 -9.01 10.41 -10.18
C ASN A 78 -9.26 9.77 -11.56
N LEU A 79 -9.71 8.51 -11.56
CA LEU A 79 -9.97 7.76 -12.79
C LEU A 79 -11.13 8.35 -13.62
N LYS A 80 -12.12 9.02 -13.01
CA LYS A 80 -13.25 9.63 -13.74
C LYS A 80 -12.83 10.66 -14.78
N ASN A 81 -11.70 11.32 -14.56
CA ASN A 81 -11.21 12.41 -15.41
C ASN A 81 -10.31 11.92 -16.56
N HIS A 82 -10.06 10.60 -16.64
CA HIS A 82 -9.10 10.05 -17.58
C HIS A 82 -9.74 9.00 -18.49
N ARG A 83 -9.15 8.82 -19.67
CA ARG A 83 -9.42 7.63 -20.51
C ARG A 83 -8.61 6.47 -19.97
N ILE A 84 -9.28 5.36 -19.70
CA ILE A 84 -8.69 4.21 -19.02
C ILE A 84 -8.66 3.03 -19.99
N CYS A 85 -7.51 2.36 -20.06
CA CYS A 85 -7.37 1.04 -20.65
C CYS A 85 -7.32 0.01 -19.52
N LEU A 86 -8.19 -1.00 -19.58
CA LEU A 86 -8.19 -2.11 -18.64
C LEU A 86 -7.49 -3.31 -19.27
N THR A 87 -6.60 -3.95 -18.51
CA THR A 87 -5.98 -5.21 -18.88
C THR A 87 -6.15 -6.20 -17.75
N THR A 88 -6.36 -7.46 -18.09
CA THR A 88 -6.27 -8.57 -17.14
C THR A 88 -4.96 -9.31 -17.34
N ASP A 89 -4.37 -9.78 -16.25
CA ASP A 89 -3.23 -10.70 -16.27
C ASP A 89 -3.60 -11.92 -15.43
N THR A 90 -3.39 -13.12 -15.97
CA THR A 90 -3.72 -14.37 -15.29
C THR A 90 -2.52 -15.29 -15.21
N TRP A 91 -2.37 -15.96 -14.07
CA TRP A 91 -1.28 -16.91 -13.86
C TRP A 91 -1.68 -18.02 -12.91
N THR A 92 -0.93 -19.13 -12.96
CA THR A 92 -1.07 -20.25 -12.03
C THR A 92 0.14 -20.26 -11.10
N SER A 93 -0.09 -20.28 -9.78
CA SER A 93 0.99 -20.32 -8.80
C SER A 93 1.65 -21.71 -8.75
N LYS A 94 2.79 -21.79 -8.06
CA LYS A 94 3.46 -23.07 -7.79
C LYS A 94 2.60 -24.06 -6.98
N GLN A 95 1.55 -23.58 -6.31
CA GLN A 95 0.59 -24.43 -5.59
C GLN A 95 -0.62 -24.84 -6.46
N ASN A 96 -0.55 -24.64 -7.78
CA ASN A 96 -1.65 -24.88 -8.72
C ASN A 96 -2.91 -24.06 -8.42
N LEU A 97 -2.75 -22.85 -7.86
CA LEU A 97 -3.84 -21.90 -7.66
C LEU A 97 -3.85 -20.89 -8.81
N ASN A 98 -5.01 -20.67 -9.42
CA ASN A 98 -5.16 -19.70 -10.51
C ASN A 98 -5.50 -18.33 -9.92
N TYR A 99 -4.85 -17.29 -10.46
CA TYR A 99 -5.06 -15.91 -10.07
C TYR A 99 -5.32 -15.04 -11.29
N MET A 100 -6.02 -13.94 -11.05
CA MET A 100 -6.17 -12.84 -11.99
C MET A 100 -5.86 -11.51 -11.27
N SER A 101 -5.18 -10.61 -11.98
CA SER A 101 -5.19 -9.19 -11.65
C SER A 101 -5.94 -8.39 -12.71
N LEU A 102 -6.75 -7.43 -12.26
CA LEU A 102 -7.34 -6.39 -13.11
C LEU A 102 -6.51 -5.12 -12.93
N ILE A 103 -6.02 -4.58 -14.03
CA ILE A 103 -5.09 -3.44 -14.04
C ILE A 103 -5.68 -2.31 -14.88
N ALA A 104 -5.68 -1.11 -14.32
CA ALA A 104 -5.98 0.12 -15.05
C ALA A 104 -4.69 0.81 -15.50
N HIS A 105 -4.70 1.25 -16.75
CA HIS A 105 -3.64 2.06 -17.36
C HIS A 105 -4.26 3.36 -17.89
N TRP A 106 -3.62 4.49 -17.62
CA TRP A 106 -4.05 5.80 -18.15
C TRP A 106 -2.86 6.75 -18.26
N ILE A 107 -3.01 7.82 -19.05
CA ILE A 107 -2.07 8.95 -19.08
C ILE A 107 -2.62 10.04 -18.17
N ASP A 108 -1.83 10.51 -17.20
CA ASP A 108 -2.23 11.59 -16.30
C ASP A 108 -2.03 13.00 -16.90
N ASP A 109 -2.46 14.03 -16.17
CA ASP A 109 -2.35 15.45 -16.55
C ASP A 109 -0.90 15.92 -16.81
N HIS A 110 0.10 15.16 -16.33
CA HIS A 110 1.52 15.44 -16.53
C HIS A 110 2.13 14.60 -17.66
N TRP A 111 1.29 14.00 -18.50
CA TRP A 111 1.69 13.14 -19.61
C TRP A 111 2.51 11.91 -19.16
N LYS A 112 2.23 11.40 -17.95
CA LYS A 112 2.88 10.19 -17.45
C LYS A 112 1.94 8.99 -17.52
N LEU A 113 2.46 7.87 -17.99
CA LEU A 113 1.78 6.60 -17.94
C LEU A 113 1.65 6.14 -16.49
N GLN A 114 0.41 5.97 -16.05
CA GLN A 114 0.05 5.42 -14.76
C GLN A 114 -0.46 3.99 -14.94
N LYS A 115 -0.11 3.13 -13.98
CA LYS A 115 -0.58 1.74 -13.88
C LYS A 115 -1.00 1.46 -12.43
N ARG A 116 -2.20 0.93 -12.21
CA ARG A 116 -2.67 0.49 -10.87
C ARG A 116 -3.45 -0.82 -10.96
N ILE A 117 -3.18 -1.72 -10.01
CA ILE A 117 -3.98 -2.93 -9.81
C ILE A 117 -5.29 -2.51 -9.13
N LEU A 118 -6.42 -2.79 -9.77
CA LEU A 118 -7.76 -2.53 -9.24
C LEU A 118 -8.30 -3.71 -8.44
N ASN A 119 -7.97 -4.92 -8.89
CA ASN A 119 -8.39 -6.16 -8.25
C ASN A 119 -7.31 -7.23 -8.39
N PHE A 120 -7.23 -8.11 -7.40
CA PHE A 120 -6.38 -9.29 -7.39
C PHE A 120 -7.14 -10.39 -6.68
N CYS A 121 -7.47 -11.47 -7.40
CA CYS A 121 -8.31 -12.53 -6.86
C CYS A 121 -7.86 -13.91 -7.35
N SER A 122 -8.20 -14.94 -6.58
CA SER A 122 -8.14 -16.31 -7.04
C SER A 122 -9.32 -16.60 -7.97
N VAL A 123 -9.07 -17.29 -9.07
CA VAL A 123 -10.09 -17.72 -10.04
C VAL A 123 -10.11 -19.25 -10.14
N ALA A 124 -11.23 -19.82 -10.60
CA ALA A 124 -11.32 -21.27 -10.79
C ALA A 124 -10.48 -21.73 -11.98
N ASP A 125 -10.55 -21.01 -13.10
CA ASP A 125 -9.84 -21.26 -14.34
C ASP A 125 -9.59 -19.96 -15.13
N HIS A 126 -8.95 -20.08 -16.29
CA HIS A 126 -8.60 -18.96 -17.18
C HIS A 126 -9.63 -18.72 -18.29
N LYS A 127 -10.85 -19.24 -18.15
CA LYS A 127 -11.88 -19.12 -19.20
C LYS A 127 -12.59 -17.77 -19.13
N GLY A 128 -12.87 -17.18 -20.29
CA GLY A 128 -13.52 -15.86 -20.42
C GLY A 128 -14.77 -15.68 -19.55
N GLU A 129 -15.65 -16.69 -19.45
CA GLU A 129 -16.87 -16.65 -18.63
C GLU A 129 -16.60 -16.51 -17.12
N THR A 130 -15.50 -17.10 -16.63
CA THR A 130 -15.05 -16.96 -15.24
C THR A 130 -14.48 -15.57 -15.01
N LEU A 131 -13.80 -15.01 -16.02
CA LEU A 131 -13.16 -13.70 -15.94
C LEU A 131 -14.17 -12.55 -16.01
N GLU A 132 -15.23 -12.68 -16.82
CA GLU A 132 -16.27 -11.65 -17.01
C GLU A 132 -17.01 -11.32 -15.71
N LYS A 133 -17.24 -12.32 -14.85
CA LYS A 133 -17.93 -12.15 -13.55
C LYS A 133 -17.09 -11.40 -12.50
N MET A 134 -15.83 -11.11 -12.80
CA MET A 134 -14.87 -10.49 -11.88
C MET A 134 -14.57 -9.01 -12.19
N GLY A 135 -15.13 -8.49 -13.30
CA GLY A 135 -15.01 -7.08 -13.73
C GLY A 135 -15.94 -6.12 -13.00
#